data_AF-A0A848DN40-F1
#
_entry.id   AF-A0A848DN40-F1
#
_cell.length_a   1.000
_cell.length_b   1.000
_cell.length_c   1.000
_cell.angle_alpha   90.00
_cell.angle_beta   90.00
_cell.angle_gamma   90.00
#
_symmetry.space_group_name_H-M   'P 1'
#
loop_
_entity.id
_entity.type
_entity.pdbx_description
1 polymer ?
#
loop_
_entity_poly.entity_id
_entity_poly.type
_entity_poly.pdbx_seq_one_letter_code
_entity_poly.pdbx_strand_id
1 'polypeptide(L)'
;MAASSRMRATRLDRWDAVITGYALLAALARPLTAPAAVAVLVPGVLLLALRARRPVAPLPSTARPRPGVALWLGLGAVLGLWEIVAIAWGNDADHPTLSLLADPLLDTYPGRVLGYLAWLVAGRWLVTR
;
A
#
# COMPACT_ATOMS: atom_id res chain seq x y z
N MET A 1 -6.66 -27.05 34.62
CA MET A 1 -6.53 -25.61 34.33
C MET A 1 -5.06 -25.24 34.33
N ALA A 2 -4.46 -24.99 33.16
CA ALA A 2 -3.22 -24.22 33.00
C ALA A 2 -3.01 -23.96 31.50
N ALA A 3 -3.73 -22.98 30.96
CA ALA A 3 -3.48 -22.47 29.62
C ALA A 3 -2.22 -21.60 29.68
N SER A 4 -1.08 -22.15 29.28
CA SER A 4 0.14 -21.35 29.10
C SER A 4 -0.04 -20.47 27.87
N SER A 5 -0.50 -19.24 28.07
CA SER A 5 -0.47 -18.17 27.08
C SER A 5 1.00 -17.85 26.77
N ARG A 6 1.59 -18.58 25.82
CA ARG A 6 2.87 -18.20 25.23
C ARG A 6 2.68 -16.86 24.50
N MET A 7 2.97 -15.77 25.20
CA MET A 7 3.35 -14.51 24.57
C MET A 7 4.51 -14.84 23.62
N ARG A 8 4.18 -15.02 22.35
CA ARG A 8 5.17 -15.02 21.27
C ARG A 8 5.73 -13.60 21.29
N ALA A 9 6.87 -13.40 21.94
CA ALA A 9 7.66 -12.20 21.75
C ALA A 9 7.87 -12.08 20.24
N THR A 10 7.20 -11.10 19.63
CA THR A 10 7.35 -10.81 18.21
C THR A 10 8.79 -10.36 18.02
N ARG A 11 9.65 -11.27 17.56
CA ARG A 11 10.99 -10.89 17.08
C ARG A 11 10.75 -9.94 15.91
N LEU A 12 11.03 -8.65 16.14
CA LEU A 12 11.21 -7.68 15.07
C LEU A 12 12.28 -8.25 14.15
N ASP A 13 11.93 -8.50 12.90
CA ASP A 13 12.90 -8.95 11.92
C ASP A 13 13.51 -7.75 11.18
N ARG A 14 14.53 -8.02 10.36
CA ARG A 14 15.21 -6.97 9.59
C ARG A 14 14.28 -6.19 8.66
N TRP A 15 13.18 -6.80 8.22
CA TRP A 15 12.24 -6.17 7.31
C TRP A 15 11.29 -5.24 8.03
N ASP A 16 10.91 -5.55 9.27
CA ASP A 16 10.15 -4.64 10.13
C ASP A 16 10.94 -3.34 10.34
N ALA A 17 12.25 -3.44 10.54
CA ALA A 17 13.15 -2.29 10.63
C ALA A 17 13.24 -1.50 9.31
N VAL A 18 13.36 -2.18 8.16
CA VAL A 18 13.40 -1.54 6.84
C VAL A 18 12.08 -0.83 6.53
N ILE A 19 10.94 -1.48 6.78
CA ILE A 19 9.60 -0.91 6.56
C ILE A 19 9.43 0.33 7.44
N THR A 20 9.78 0.22 8.72
CA THR A 20 9.66 1.34 9.67
C THR A 20 10.56 2.50 9.28
N GLY A 21 11.84 2.23 9.00
CA GLY A 21 12.78 3.26 8.58
C GLY A 21 12.35 3.96 7.29
N TYR A 22 11.90 3.20 6.30
CA TYR A 22 11.34 3.76 5.07
C TYR A 22 10.10 4.61 5.33
N ALA A 23 9.14 4.12 6.13
CA ALA A 23 7.91 4.85 6.45
C ALA A 23 8.20 6.20 7.14
N LEU A 24 9.13 6.22 8.10
CA LEU A 24 9.55 7.44 8.80
C LEU A 24 10.19 8.46 7.85
N LEU A 25 11.03 8.00 6.93
CA LEU A 25 11.71 8.87 5.95
C LEU A 25 10.76 9.36 4.85
N ALA A 26 9.96 8.47 4.26
CA ALA A 26 9.03 8.81 3.19
C ALA A 26 7.94 9.78 3.67
N ALA A 27 7.51 9.67 4.94
CA ALA A 27 6.54 10.57 5.56
C ALA A 27 7.05 12.02 5.74
N LEU A 28 8.34 12.30 5.51
CA LEU A 28 8.86 13.67 5.47
C LEU A 28 8.36 14.43 4.23
N ALA A 29 8.05 13.72 3.15
CA ALA A 29 7.49 14.33 1.96
C ALA A 29 6.00 14.63 2.13
N ARG A 30 5.55 15.80 1.67
CA ARG A 30 4.12 16.15 1.66
C ARG A 30 3.38 15.32 0.58
N PRO A 31 2.13 14.92 0.82
CA PRO A 31 1.34 14.18 -0.16
C PRO A 31 1.24 14.92 -1.50
N LEU A 32 1.13 14.17 -2.61
CA LEU A 32 0.92 14.71 -3.96
C LEU A 32 2.00 15.71 -4.44
N THR A 33 3.22 15.60 -3.91
CA THR A 33 4.37 16.42 -4.34
C THR A 33 5.44 15.60 -5.05
N ALA A 34 6.31 16.27 -5.82
CA ALA A 34 7.43 15.61 -6.51
C ALA A 34 8.37 14.84 -5.56
N PRO A 35 8.74 15.36 -4.36
CA PRO A 35 9.52 14.58 -3.39
C PRO A 35 8.84 13.28 -2.96
N ALA A 36 7.51 13.28 -2.75
CA ALA A 36 6.77 12.07 -2.41
C ALA A 36 6.76 11.07 -3.56
N ALA A 37 6.59 11.54 -4.80
CA ALA A 37 6.68 10.70 -5.99
C ALA A 37 8.06 10.05 -6.10
N VAL A 38 9.15 10.81 -5.89
CA VAL A 38 10.53 10.29 -5.90
C VAL A 38 10.73 9.25 -4.79
N ALA A 39 10.26 9.53 -3.57
CA ALA A 39 10.38 8.64 -2.42
C ALA A 39 9.70 7.27 -2.63
N VAL A 40 8.69 7.18 -3.49
CA VAL A 40 7.99 5.93 -3.81
C VAL A 40 8.52 5.30 -5.09
N LEU A 41 8.65 6.08 -6.17
CA LEU A 41 9.01 5.57 -7.49
C LEU A 41 10.43 5.04 -7.54
N VAL A 42 11.41 5.74 -6.96
CA VAL A 42 12.81 5.29 -7.00
C VAL A 42 13.01 3.90 -6.37
N PRO A 43 12.61 3.65 -5.11
CA PRO A 43 12.74 2.31 -4.53
C PRO A 43 11.85 1.28 -5.24
N GLY A 44 10.63 1.67 -5.66
CA GLY A 44 9.73 0.78 -6.38
C GLY A 44 10.32 0.28 -7.70
N VAL A 45 10.81 1.19 -8.55
CA VAL A 45 11.45 0.88 -9.83
C VAL A 45 12.71 0.05 -9.60
N LEU A 46 13.53 0.38 -8.59
CA LEU A 46 14.72 -0.38 -8.26
C LEU A 46 14.37 -1.83 -7.90
N LEU A 47 13.37 -2.05 -7.04
CA LEU A 47 12.92 -3.38 -6.65
C LEU A 47 12.35 -4.17 -7.85
N LEU A 48 11.57 -3.52 -8.71
CA LEU A 48 11.05 -4.12 -9.94
C LEU A 48 12.18 -4.51 -10.90
N ALA A 49 13.17 -3.63 -11.11
CA ALA A 49 14.32 -3.91 -11.95
C ALA A 49 15.17 -5.07 -11.39
N LEU A 50 15.39 -5.11 -10.08
CA LEU A 50 16.09 -6.22 -9.42
C LEU A 50 15.31 -7.53 -9.53
N ARG A 51 13.98 -7.50 -9.47
CA ARG A 51 13.13 -8.67 -9.65
C ARG A 51 13.14 -9.16 -11.10
N ALA A 52 13.05 -8.26 -12.07
CA ALA A 52 13.03 -8.57 -13.49
C ALA A 52 14.32 -9.27 -13.97
N ARG A 53 15.44 -9.04 -13.28
CA ARG A 53 16.72 -9.71 -13.55
C ARG A 53 16.81 -11.15 -13.04
N ARG A 54 15.82 -11.63 -12.27
CA ARG A 54 15.84 -12.99 -11.73
C ARG A 54 15.07 -13.94 -12.65
N PRO A 55 15.53 -15.19 -12.85
CA PRO A 55 14.77 -16.19 -13.57
C PRO A 55 13.39 -16.37 -12.94
N VAL A 56 12.33 -16.19 -13.72
CA VAL A 56 10.95 -16.44 -13.29
C VAL A 56 10.58 -17.84 -13.79
N ALA A 57 10.17 -18.71 -12.87
CA ALA A 57 9.59 -20.00 -13.26
C ALA A 57 8.31 -19.74 -14.08
N PRO A 58 8.11 -20.40 -15.24
CA PRO A 58 6.91 -20.24 -16.03
C PRO A 58 5.67 -20.46 -15.17
N LEU A 59 4.71 -19.54 -15.23
CA LEU A 59 3.41 -19.74 -14.62
C LEU A 59 2.74 -20.95 -15.30
N PRO A 60 2.16 -21.90 -14.55
CA PRO A 60 1.44 -23.02 -15.16
C PRO A 60 0.29 -22.48 -16.04
N SER A 61 0.22 -22.91 -17.30
CA SER A 61 -0.74 -22.38 -18.30
C SER A 61 -2.21 -22.67 -17.96
N THR A 62 -2.45 -23.54 -16.99
CA THR A 62 -3.78 -23.89 -16.44
C THR A 62 -4.20 -23.01 -15.27
N ALA A 63 -3.45 -21.95 -14.95
CA ALA A 63 -3.81 -21.00 -13.90
C ALA A 63 -5.12 -20.29 -14.23
N ARG A 64 -6.23 -20.82 -13.69
CA ARG A 64 -7.54 -20.18 -13.74
C ARG A 64 -7.41 -18.78 -13.13
N PRO A 65 -8.01 -17.73 -13.73
CA PRO A 65 -8.00 -16.40 -13.12
C PRO A 65 -8.56 -16.54 -11.70
N ARG A 66 -7.73 -16.16 -10.71
CA ARG A 66 -8.13 -16.28 -9.31
C ARG A 66 -9.38 -15.42 -9.13
N PRO A 67 -10.43 -15.92 -8.46
CA PRO A 67 -11.67 -15.17 -8.25
C PRO A 67 -11.43 -13.78 -7.62
N GLY A 68 -10.33 -13.61 -6.88
CA GLY A 68 -9.91 -12.31 -6.35
C GLY A 68 -9.58 -11.26 -7.41
N VAL A 69 -9.16 -11.61 -8.62
CA VAL A 69 -8.84 -10.63 -9.67
C VAL A 69 -10.09 -9.87 -10.10
N ALA A 70 -11.19 -10.59 -10.35
CA ALA A 70 -12.45 -9.97 -10.73
C ALA A 70 -12.98 -9.04 -9.63
N LEU A 71 -12.84 -9.45 -8.35
CA LEU A 71 -13.19 -8.60 -7.21
C LEU A 71 -12.37 -7.31 -7.19
N TRP A 72 -11.04 -7.40 -7.31
CA TRP A 72 -10.17 -6.21 -7.30
C TRP A 72 -10.41 -5.29 -8.49
N LEU A 73 -10.62 -5.86 -9.69
CA LEU A 73 -10.97 -5.07 -10.87
C LEU A 73 -12.33 -4.39 -10.70
N GLY A 74 -13.33 -5.10 -10.15
CA GLY A 74 -14.64 -4.54 -9.87
C GLY A 74 -14.58 -3.40 -8.85
N LEU A 75 -13.88 -3.59 -7.73
CA LEU A 75 -13.65 -2.54 -6.74
C LEU A 75 -12.93 -1.33 -7.34
N GLY A 76 -11.87 -1.57 -8.13
CA GLY A 76 -11.14 -0.51 -8.83
C GLY A 76 -12.02 0.26 -9.81
N ALA A 77 -12.88 -0.43 -10.56
CA ALA A 77 -13.80 0.19 -11.52
C ALA A 77 -14.87 1.04 -10.79
N VAL A 78 -15.45 0.53 -9.71
CA VAL A 78 -16.45 1.26 -8.92
C VAL A 78 -15.84 2.51 -8.29
N LEU A 79 -14.69 2.36 -7.61
CA LEU A 79 -14.00 3.49 -7.00
C LEU A 79 -13.53 4.51 -8.04
N GLY A 80 -12.98 4.04 -9.17
CA GLY A 80 -12.56 4.92 -10.26
C GLY A 80 -13.71 5.68 -10.92
N LEU A 81 -14.86 5.02 -11.12
CA LEU A 81 -16.04 5.70 -11.66
C LEU A 81 -16.59 6.73 -10.67
N TRP A 82 -16.62 6.39 -9.37
CA TRP A 82 -17.01 7.34 -8.33
C TRP A 82 -16.09 8.56 -8.29
N GLU A 83 -14.76 8.37 -8.38
CA GLU A 83 -13.80 9.47 -8.46
C GLU A 83 -14.05 10.39 -9.65
N ILE A 84 -14.28 9.83 -10.85
CA ILE A 84 -14.59 10.61 -12.06
C ILE A 84 -15.87 11.44 -11.85
N VAL A 85 -16.90 10.84 -11.25
CA VAL A 85 -18.18 11.51 -10.97
C VAL A 85 -18.01 12.62 -9.92
N ALA A 86 -17.29 12.34 -8.83
CA ALA A 86 -16.99 13.31 -7.78
C ALA A 86 -16.22 14.52 -8.31
N ILE A 87 -15.21 14.28 -9.17
CA ILE A 87 -14.46 15.33 -9.86
C ILE A 87 -15.38 16.14 -10.78
N ALA A 88 -16.23 15.48 -11.57
CA ALA A 88 -17.15 16.15 -12.49
C ALA A 88 -18.18 17.02 -11.77
N TRP A 89 -18.50 16.72 -10.51
CA TRP A 89 -19.41 17.50 -9.67
C TRP A 89 -18.74 18.56 -8.79
N GLY A 90 -17.42 18.71 -8.87
CA GLY A 90 -16.71 19.83 -8.26
C GLY A 90 -15.63 19.47 -7.24
N ASN A 91 -15.54 18.20 -6.82
CA ASN A 91 -14.59 17.72 -5.80
C ASN A 91 -14.57 18.59 -4.53
N ASP A 92 -15.71 18.63 -3.84
CA ASP A 92 -15.93 19.38 -2.61
C ASP A 92 -16.41 18.47 -1.47
N ALA A 93 -16.84 19.05 -0.37
CA ALA A 93 -17.33 18.30 0.79
C ALA A 93 -18.60 17.48 0.48
N ASP A 94 -19.41 17.90 -0.50
CA ASP A 94 -20.64 17.23 -0.90
C ASP A 94 -20.35 16.12 -1.94
N HIS A 95 -19.26 16.25 -2.69
CA HIS A 95 -18.80 15.30 -3.69
C HIS A 95 -17.31 14.92 -3.49
N PRO A 96 -16.95 14.31 -2.34
CA PRO A 96 -15.54 14.13 -1.98
C PRO A 96 -14.89 13.01 -2.80
N THR A 97 -13.69 13.28 -3.32
CA THR A 97 -12.78 12.26 -3.89
C THR A 97 -12.12 11.43 -2.78
N LEU A 98 -11.54 10.26 -3.09
CA LEU A 98 -10.76 9.53 -2.07
C LEU A 98 -9.58 10.36 -1.59
N SER A 99 -8.98 11.18 -2.46
CA SER A 99 -7.94 12.12 -2.07
C SER A 99 -8.43 13.08 -0.99
N LEU A 100 -9.60 13.71 -1.19
CA LEU A 100 -10.15 14.66 -0.22
C LEU A 100 -10.47 13.97 1.12
N LEU A 101 -10.96 12.73 1.07
CA LEU A 101 -11.23 11.93 2.29
C LEU A 101 -9.95 11.49 3.00
N ALA A 102 -8.87 11.25 2.26
CA ALA A 102 -7.58 10.84 2.81
C ALA A 102 -6.76 12.01 3.36
N ASP A 103 -7.01 13.24 2.88
CA ASP A 103 -6.25 14.43 3.24
C ASP A 103 -6.14 14.67 4.75
N PRO A 104 -7.22 14.67 5.56
CA PRO A 104 -7.11 14.89 7.00
C PRO A 104 -6.21 13.88 7.71
N LEU A 105 -6.18 12.64 7.19
CA LEU A 105 -5.32 11.59 7.72
C LEU A 105 -3.87 11.81 7.28
N LEU A 106 -3.63 12.15 6.02
CA LEU A 106 -2.27 12.25 5.44
C LEU A 106 -1.62 13.63 5.58
N ASP A 107 -2.34 14.64 6.05
CA ASP A 107 -1.79 15.99 6.25
C ASP A 107 -0.83 16.04 7.46
N THR A 108 -1.04 15.17 8.45
CA THR A 108 -0.14 15.06 9.61
C THR A 108 1.01 14.08 9.37
N TYR A 109 2.19 14.38 9.93
CA TYR A 109 3.33 13.46 9.87
C TYR A 109 3.00 12.07 10.45
N PRO A 110 2.39 11.95 11.65
CA PRO A 110 2.01 10.64 12.19
C PRO A 110 1.04 9.87 11.28
N GLY A 111 0.07 10.56 10.68
CA GLY A 111 -0.88 9.91 9.79
C GLY A 111 -0.24 9.40 8.49
N ARG A 112 0.74 10.12 7.93
CA ARG A 112 1.57 9.60 6.81
C ARG A 112 2.37 8.36 7.20
N VAL A 113 3.02 8.39 8.36
CA VAL A 113 3.77 7.22 8.87
C VAL A 113 2.84 6.01 8.99
N LEU A 114 1.67 6.19 9.60
CA LEU A 114 0.67 5.12 9.73
C LEU A 114 0.19 4.62 8.36
N GLY A 115 -0.05 5.51 7.40
CA GLY A 115 -0.42 5.14 6.03
C GLY A 115 0.64 4.25 5.36
N TYR A 116 1.92 4.65 5.42
CA TYR A 116 3.02 3.85 4.88
C TYR A 116 3.16 2.49 5.58
N LEU A 117 3.08 2.47 6.92
CA LEU A 117 3.17 1.23 7.69
C LEU A 117 2.02 0.28 7.35
N ALA A 118 0.77 0.78 7.34
CA ALA A 118 -0.40 -0.03 7.01
C ALA A 118 -0.27 -0.66 5.62
N TRP A 119 0.16 0.12 4.63
CA TRP A 119 0.36 -0.36 3.26
C TRP A 119 1.44 -1.43 3.17
N LEU A 120 2.63 -1.18 3.72
CA LEU A 120 3.77 -2.07 3.58
C LEU A 120 3.65 -3.34 4.42
N VAL A 121 3.08 -3.25 5.62
CA VAL A 121 2.79 -4.42 6.45
C VAL A 121 1.72 -5.29 5.81
N ALA A 122 0.65 -4.71 5.26
CA ALA A 122 -0.36 -5.45 4.52
C ALA A 122 0.22 -6.15 3.28
N GLY A 123 1.06 -5.45 2.51
CA GLY A 123 1.74 -6.01 1.34
C GLY A 123 2.69 -7.16 1.72
N ARG A 124 3.48 -6.99 2.79
CA ARG A 124 4.35 -8.05 3.32
C ARG A 124 3.52 -9.26 3.75
N TRP A 125 2.48 -9.06 4.57
CA TRP A 125 1.60 -10.14 5.01
C TRP A 125 0.98 -10.90 3.83
N LEU A 126 0.53 -10.18 2.80
CA LEU A 126 -0.08 -10.76 1.60
C LEU A 126 0.88 -11.66 0.81
N VAL A 127 2.19 -11.37 0.84
CA VAL A 127 3.22 -12.12 0.10
C VAL A 127 3.85 -13.22 0.95
N THR A 128 3.81 -13.12 2.28
CA THR A 128 4.39 -14.12 3.20
C THR A 128 3.40 -15.18 3.70
N ARG A 129 2.10 -15.01 3.42
CA ARG A 129 1.05 -16.02 3.69
C ARG A 129 0.98 -17.08 2.59
#